data_AF-V5I0R0-F1
#
_entry.id   AF-V5I0R0-F1
#
_cell.length_a   1.000
_cell.length_b   1.000
_cell.length_c   1.000
_cell.angle_alpha   90.00
_cell.angle_beta   90.00
_cell.angle_gamma   90.00
#
_symmetry.space_group_name_H-M   'P 1'
#
loop_
_entity.id
_entity.type
_entity.pdbx_description
1 polymer ?
#
loop_
_entity_poly.entity_id
_entity_poly.type
_entity_poly.pdbx_seq_one_letter_code
_entity_poly.pdbx_strand_id
1 'polypeptide(L)'
;KKIEHVCNNSTAGTLQEVRVNPRMCQAFCTYKPSPGQDMRYEGGMLVKGDNFDTVPLPDGMPCAFSATCQDGKCICKFCDQDGSPKEPRET
;
A
#
# COMPACT_ATOMS: atom_id res chain seq x y z
N LYS A 1 -1.16 13.01 -6.16
CA LYS A 1 0.14 12.27 -6.19
C LYS A 1 -0.10 10.95 -6.92
N LYS A 2 0.78 10.52 -7.84
CA LYS A 2 0.70 9.17 -8.43
C LYS A 2 1.11 8.13 -7.38
N ILE A 3 0.49 6.95 -7.41
CA ILE A 3 0.77 5.85 -6.47
C ILE A 3 2.22 5.35 -6.56
N GLU A 4 2.83 5.46 -7.74
CA GLU A 4 4.24 5.09 -7.99
C GLU A 4 5.22 5.87 -7.11
N HIS A 5 4.89 7.10 -6.71
CA HIS A 5 5.74 7.89 -5.81
C HIS A 5 5.78 7.38 -4.37
N VAL A 6 4.85 6.50 -4.00
CA VAL A 6 4.84 5.85 -2.67
C VAL A 6 5.91 4.75 -2.62
N CYS A 7 6.25 4.15 -3.76
CA CYS A 7 7.26 3.10 -3.91
C CYS A 7 8.61 3.69 -4.36
N ASN A 8 9.31 4.40 -3.48
CA ASN A 8 10.54 5.15 -3.84
C ASN A 8 11.87 4.53 -3.38
N ASN A 9 11.91 3.21 -3.16
CA ASN A 9 13.13 2.54 -2.71
C ASN A 9 14.14 2.35 -3.86
N SER A 10 15.02 3.34 -4.05
CA SER A 10 16.07 3.29 -5.08
C SER A 10 17.13 2.20 -4.85
N THR A 11 17.28 1.72 -3.60
CA THR A 11 18.21 0.63 -3.28
C THR A 11 17.66 -0.75 -3.65
N ALA A 12 16.33 -0.90 -3.77
CA ALA A 12 15.68 -2.15 -4.15
C ALA A 12 15.78 -2.45 -5.66
N GLY A 13 16.21 -1.47 -6.46
CA GLY A 13 16.34 -1.58 -7.92
C GLY A 13 15.26 -0.80 -8.66
N THR A 14 14.92 -1.26 -9.87
CA THR A 14 13.92 -0.60 -10.72
C THR A 14 12.52 -1.09 -10.36
N LEU A 15 11.60 -0.17 -10.06
CA LEU A 15 10.21 -0.51 -9.77
C LEU A 15 9.57 -1.25 -10.96
N GLN A 16 9.03 -2.44 -10.71
CA GLN A 16 8.42 -3.30 -11.71
C GLN A 16 6.90 -3.32 -11.60
N GLU A 17 6.38 -3.45 -10.39
CA GLU A 17 4.94 -3.53 -10.13
C GLU A 17 4.56 -2.80 -8.83
N VAL A 18 3.40 -2.17 -8.82
CA VAL A 18 2.77 -1.61 -7.62
C VAL A 18 1.39 -2.21 -7.47
N ARG A 19 1.15 -2.93 -6.38
CA ARG A 19 -0.16 -3.52 -6.06
C ARG A 19 -0.74 -2.80 -4.85
N VAL A 20 -1.86 -2.11 -5.06
CA VAL A 20 -2.51 -1.35 -4.00
C VAL A 20 -3.52 -2.23 -3.28
N ASN A 21 -3.50 -2.21 -1.95
CA ASN A 21 -4.54 -2.75 -1.11
C ASN A 21 -5.19 -1.61 -0.31
N PRO A 22 -6.25 -0.98 -0.84
CA PRO A 22 -6.87 0.18 -0.22
C PRO A 22 -7.41 -0.13 1.17
N ARG A 23 -8.02 -1.31 1.36
CA ARG A 23 -8.63 -1.72 2.64
C ARG A 23 -7.60 -1.79 3.76
N MET A 24 -6.37 -2.20 3.45
CA MET A 24 -5.26 -2.26 4.40
C MET A 24 -4.45 -0.96 4.45
N CYS A 25 -4.81 0.04 3.64
CA CYS A 25 -4.03 1.27 3.49
C CYS A 25 -2.55 1.00 3.20
N GLN A 26 -2.27 0.03 2.32
CA GLN A 26 -0.91 -0.37 1.93
C GLN A 26 -0.74 -0.47 0.42
N ALA A 27 0.48 -0.27 -0.05
CA ALA A 27 0.93 -0.65 -1.38
C ALA A 27 2.09 -1.64 -1.26
N PHE A 28 2.04 -2.69 -2.06
CA PHE A 28 3.12 -3.65 -2.24
C PHE A 28 3.89 -3.27 -3.50
N CYS A 29 5.18 -3.02 -3.33
CA CYS A 29 6.08 -2.60 -4.39
C CYS A 29 7.00 -3.79 -4.72
N THR A 30 7.01 -4.22 -5.98
CA THR A 30 7.94 -5.23 -6.47
C THR A 30 9.01 -4.53 -7.32
N TYR A 31 10.27 -4.79 -7.01
CA TYR A 31 11.41 -4.22 -7.70
C TYR A 31 12.19 -5.31 -8.41
N LYS A 32 12.57 -5.00 -9.65
CA LYS A 32 13.53 -5.81 -10.39
C LYS A 32 14.93 -5.41 -9.94
N PRO A 33 15.74 -6.36 -9.41
CA PRO A 33 17.11 -6.09 -9.03
C PRO A 33 17.93 -5.63 -10.23
N SER A 34 18.97 -4.82 -9.97
CA SER A 34 19.93 -4.43 -11.00
C SER A 34 20.60 -5.66 -11.61
N PRO A 35 21.01 -5.62 -12.90
CA PRO A 35 21.71 -6.74 -13.53
C PRO A 35 22.94 -7.16 -12.70
N GLY A 36 23.00 -8.43 -12.28
CA GLY A 36 24.07 -8.96 -11.42
C GLY A 36 23.78 -8.96 -9.92
N GLN A 37 22.65 -8.39 -9.47
CA GLN A 37 22.17 -8.44 -8.08
C GLN A 37 20.88 -9.26 -7.93
N ASP A 38 20.41 -9.92 -8.99
CA ASP A 38 19.18 -10.71 -8.98
C ASP A 38 19.33 -12.07 -8.30
N MET A 39 20.54 -12.43 -7.89
CA MET A 39 20.95 -13.74 -7.44
C MET A 39 21.38 -13.66 -5.97
N ARG A 40 20.61 -14.28 -5.07
CA ARG A 40 20.92 -14.37 -3.62
C ARG A 40 21.14 -15.83 -3.21
N TYR A 41 22.12 -16.07 -2.35
CA TYR A 41 22.32 -17.40 -1.77
C TYR A 41 21.37 -17.60 -0.60
N GLU A 42 20.47 -18.58 -0.72
CA GLU A 42 19.48 -18.90 0.29
C GLU A 42 19.45 -20.43 0.45
N GLY A 43 19.72 -20.94 1.65
CA GLY A 43 19.75 -22.39 1.93
C GLY A 43 20.80 -23.18 1.12
N GLY A 44 21.90 -22.56 0.69
CA GLY A 44 22.94 -23.20 -0.10
C GLY A 44 22.69 -23.23 -1.61
N MET A 45 21.60 -22.63 -2.09
CA MET A 45 21.29 -22.47 -3.52
C MET A 45 21.25 -21.00 -3.93
N LEU A 46 21.65 -20.73 -5.17
CA LEU A 46 21.46 -19.43 -5.82
C LEU A 46 19.99 -19.30 -6.24
N VAL A 47 19.29 -18.36 -5.63
CA VAL A 47 17.87 -18.08 -5.89
C VAL A 47 17.77 -16.73 -6.57
N LYS A 48 16.94 -16.66 -7.62
CA LYS A 48 16.59 -15.38 -8.21
C LYS A 48 15.62 -14.65 -7.29
N GLY A 49 16.09 -13.59 -6.64
CA GLY A 49 15.33 -12.87 -5.61
C GLY A 49 14.79 -11.55 -6.14
N ASP A 50 13.47 -11.45 -6.28
CA ASP A 50 12.83 -10.14 -6.40
C ASP A 50 12.91 -9.41 -5.05
N ASN A 51 13.05 -8.08 -5.11
CA ASN A 51 13.01 -7.22 -3.94
C ASN A 51 11.59 -6.70 -3.75
N PHE A 52 11.09 -6.77 -2.51
CA PHE A 52 9.73 -6.35 -2.18
C PHE A 52 9.76 -5.29 -1.09
N ASP A 53 8.84 -4.34 -1.18
CA ASP A 53 8.60 -3.36 -0.14
C ASP A 53 7.10 -3.25 0.13
N THR A 54 6.74 -2.93 1.37
CA THR A 54 5.36 -2.67 1.77
C THR A 54 5.30 -1.30 2.41
N VAL A 55 4.63 -0.37 1.74
CA VAL A 55 4.58 1.04 2.12
C VAL A 55 3.15 1.44 2.47
N PRO A 56 2.95 2.28 3.51
CA PRO A 56 1.62 2.79 3.83
C PRO A 56 1.11 3.74 2.74
N LEU A 57 -0.20 3.70 2.47
CA LEU A 57 -0.84 4.65 1.58
C LEU A 57 -0.89 6.05 2.21
N PRO A 58 -0.81 7.11 1.40
CA PRO A 58 -0.93 8.47 1.90
C PRO A 58 -2.27 8.72 2.59
N ASP A 59 -2.25 9.58 3.61
CA ASP A 59 -3.46 10.01 4.30
C ASP A 59 -4.47 10.63 3.33
N GLY A 60 -5.75 10.34 3.58
CA GLY A 60 -6.87 10.78 2.74
C GLY A 60 -7.17 9.89 1.54
N MET A 61 -6.34 8.87 1.25
CA MET A 61 -6.70 7.87 0.23
C MET A 61 -7.97 7.12 0.62
N PRO A 62 -8.94 6.93 -0.30
CA PRO A 62 -10.13 6.16 0.01
C PRO A 62 -9.78 4.68 0.20
N CYS A 63 -10.28 4.08 1.29
CA CYS A 63 -9.99 2.68 1.64
C CYS A 63 -11.24 1.78 1.71
N ALA A 64 -12.38 2.35 2.10
CA ALA A 64 -13.70 1.70 2.14
C ALA A 64 -14.81 2.76 2.02
N PHE A 65 -16.08 2.36 2.11
CA PHE A 65 -17.23 3.27 2.00
C PHE A 65 -17.11 4.45 2.97
N SER A 66 -16.93 5.66 2.41
CA SER A 66 -16.77 6.91 3.16
C SER A 66 -15.62 6.92 4.18
N ALA A 67 -14.67 5.99 4.04
CA ALA A 67 -13.51 5.83 4.92
C ALA A 67 -12.23 6.20 4.18
N THR A 68 -11.26 6.74 4.92
CA THR A 68 -9.99 7.20 4.38
C THR A 68 -8.81 6.64 5.18
N CYS A 69 -7.68 6.46 4.51
CA CYS A 69 -6.43 6.13 5.15
C CYS A 69 -5.96 7.27 6.06
N GLN A 70 -5.54 6.92 7.26
CA GLN A 70 -4.88 7.79 8.22
C GLN A 70 -3.89 6.96 9.01
N ASP A 71 -2.61 7.35 9.01
CA ASP A 71 -1.53 6.64 9.72
C ASP A 71 -1.46 5.13 9.37
N GLY A 72 -1.68 4.80 8.09
CA GLY A 72 -1.67 3.42 7.60
C GLY A 72 -2.88 2.57 8.02
N LYS A 73 -3.94 3.19 8.57
CA LYS A 73 -5.19 2.51 8.94
C LYS A 73 -6.37 3.09 8.17
N CYS A 74 -7.35 2.26 7.87
CA CYS A 74 -8.59 2.70 7.25
C CYS A 74 -9.54 3.23 8.34
N ILE A 75 -9.79 4.54 8.36
CA ILE A 75 -10.61 5.21 9.39
C ILE A 75 -11.95 5.64 8.79
N CYS A 76 -13.04 5.24 9.46
CA CYS A 76 -14.40 5.60 9.09
C CYS A 76 -15.01 6.52 10.16
N LYS A 77 -14.83 7.83 10.00
CA LYS A 77 -15.37 8.82 10.95
C LYS A 77 -16.90 8.77 11.11
N PHE A 78 -17.61 8.30 10.09
CA PHE A 78 -19.07 8.11 10.15
C PHE A 78 -19.46 6.84 10.92
N CYS A 79 -18.62 5.80 10.88
CA CYS A 79 -18.84 4.55 11.61
C CYS A 79 -18.55 4.73 13.11
N ASP A 80 -17.64 5.65 13.45
CA ASP A 80 -17.32 6.02 14.82
C ASP A 80 -18.35 7.00 15.43
N GLN A 81 -19.33 7.47 14.65
CA GLN A 81 -20.46 8.23 15.19
C GLN A 81 -21.49 7.26 15.75
N ASP A 82 -21.90 7.51 16.99
CA ASP A 82 -22.95 6.74 17.67
C ASP A 82 -24.13 6.49 16.73
N GLY A 83 -24.55 5.22 16.63
CA GLY A 83 -25.61 4.72 15.74
C GLY A 83 -27.02 5.22 16.07
N SER A 84 -27.15 6.46 16.54
CA SER A 84 -28.43 7.15 16.58
C SER A 84 -28.90 7.34 15.14
N PRO A 85 -30.12 6.90 14.78
CA PRO A 85 -30.69 7.18 13.48
C PRO A 85 -30.64 8.69 13.26
N LYS A 86 -29.85 9.15 12.28
CA LYS A 86 -29.97 10.53 11.81
C LYS A 86 -31.26 10.58 11.01
N GLU A 87 -32.09 11.58 11.28
CA GLU A 87 -33.34 11.78 10.53
C GLU A 87 -33.05 11.69 9.02
N PRO A 88 -33.90 10.98 8.26
CA PRO A 88 -33.79 10.95 6.81
C PRO A 88 -33.74 12.39 6.28
N ARG A 89 -32.73 12.70 5.47
CA ARG A 89 -32.69 13.98 4.78
C ARG A 89 -33.68 13.90 3.63
N GLU A 90 -34.91 14.33 3.88
CA GLU A 90 -35.93 14.57 2.85
C GLU A 90 -35.31 15.47 1.77
N THR A 91 -35.24 14.98 0.53
CA THR A 91 -34.89 15.76 -0.66
C THR A 91 -35.97 15.57 -1.70
#